data_AF-A0A9E1SXF6-F1
#
_entry.id   AF-A0A9E1SXF6-F1
#
_cell.length_a   1.000
_cell.length_b   1.000
_cell.length_c   1.000
_cell.angle_alpha   90.00
_cell.angle_beta   90.00
_cell.angle_gamma   90.00
#
_symmetry.space_group_name_H-M   'P 1'
#
loop_
_entity.id
_entity.type
_entity.pdbx_description
1 polymer ?
#
loop_
_entity_poly.entity_id
_entity_poly.type
_entity_poly.pdbx_seq_one_letter_code
_entity_poly.pdbx_strand_id
1 'polypeptide(L)'
;KHIDPVGTIAIPLLLLISSSGFIFGWAKPVPINFNALRSGKSGMIWVALAGPGANLFMAVCWLLIMILAINMNIAVLIEMGRIGIMVNCVLAVFNLLPIPPLDGSRVISALLPNRLAYQYNQLEQYGLFILLGLMFIGGFNYLVLPVVGILLSWFQFALLLLG
;
A
#
# COMPACT_ATOMS: atom_id res chain seq x y z
N LYS A 1 -19.43 15.22 15.32
CA LYS A 1 -19.95 14.45 14.17
C LYS A 1 -18.73 13.97 13.36
N HIS A 2 -18.45 12.66 13.32
CA HIS A 2 -17.13 12.12 12.93
C HIS A 2 -17.13 11.19 11.70
N ILE A 3 -18.28 11.01 11.03
CA ILE A 3 -18.37 10.18 9.81
C ILE A 3 -18.83 11.11 8.69
N ASP A 4 -17.99 11.23 7.66
CA ASP A 4 -18.32 11.91 6.42
C ASP A 4 -18.97 10.88 5.47
N PRO A 5 -20.31 10.90 5.27
CA PRO A 5 -21.05 9.81 4.61
C PRO A 5 -20.57 9.54 3.18
N VAL A 6 -20.05 10.58 2.52
CA VAL A 6 -19.52 10.48 1.16
C VAL A 6 -18.26 9.61 1.13
N GLY A 7 -17.34 9.83 2.06
CA GLY A 7 -16.10 9.07 2.17
C GLY A 7 -16.31 7.64 2.63
N THR A 8 -17.13 7.45 3.66
CA THR A 8 -17.26 6.14 4.33
C THR A 8 -18.22 5.18 3.61
N ILE A 9 -19.17 5.69 2.81
CA ILE A 9 -20.21 4.85 2.18
C ILE A 9 -20.20 4.99 0.66
N ALA A 10 -20.25 6.21 0.11
CA ALA A 10 -20.40 6.39 -1.34
C ALA A 10 -19.15 5.95 -2.12
N ILE A 11 -17.95 6.27 -1.63
CA ILE A 11 -16.70 5.88 -2.29
C ILE A 11 -16.50 4.36 -2.33
N PRO A 12 -16.64 3.61 -1.20
CA PRO A 12 -16.57 2.15 -1.23
C PRO A 12 -17.60 1.52 -2.16
N LEU A 13 -18.84 2.02 -2.18
CA LEU A 13 -19.91 1.49 -3.02
C LEU A 13 -19.63 1.72 -4.52
N LEU A 14 -19.14 2.90 -4.89
CA LEU A 14 -18.71 3.20 -6.26
C LEU A 14 -17.54 2.32 -6.69
N LEU A 15 -16.56 2.11 -5.80
CA LEU A 15 -15.41 1.25 -6.08
C LEU A 15 -15.80 -0.22 -6.20
N LEU A 16 -16.81 -0.68 -5.45
CA LEU A 16 -17.39 -2.02 -5.58
C LEU A 16 -18.08 -2.26 -6.92
N ILE A 17 -18.78 -1.24 -7.45
CA ILE A 17 -19.46 -1.33 -8.76
C ILE A 17 -18.44 -1.19 -9.91
N SER A 18 -17.31 -0.53 -9.67
CA SER A 18 -16.20 -0.43 -10.61
C SER A 18 -15.38 -1.73 -10.66
N SER A 19 -14.75 -2.02 -11.80
CA SER A 19 -13.83 -3.16 -11.98
C SER A 19 -12.48 -3.01 -11.25
N SER A 20 -12.42 -2.17 -10.20
CA SER A 20 -11.17 -1.80 -9.52
C SER A 20 -10.59 -2.92 -8.66
N GLY A 21 -11.42 -3.86 -8.18
CA GLY A 21 -11.00 -5.02 -7.37
C GLY A 21 -10.45 -4.69 -5.98
N PHE A 22 -10.39 -3.41 -5.59
CA PHE A 22 -9.84 -2.94 -4.32
C PHE A 22 -10.72 -1.84 -3.72
N ILE A 23 -11.14 -2.01 -2.46
CA ILE A 23 -11.99 -1.06 -1.76
C ILE A 23 -11.11 -0.14 -0.92
N PHE A 24 -11.06 1.14 -1.29
CA PHE A 24 -10.32 2.15 -0.54
C PHE A 24 -11.22 2.77 0.54
N GLY A 25 -10.78 2.70 1.81
CA GLY A 25 -11.46 3.34 2.94
C GLY A 25 -11.06 4.81 3.07
N TRP A 26 -12.03 5.72 3.14
CA TRP A 26 -11.76 7.14 3.36
C TRP A 26 -11.49 7.43 4.83
N ALA A 27 -10.25 7.82 5.14
CA ALA A 27 -9.90 8.49 6.39
C ALA A 27 -9.35 9.88 6.06
N LYS A 28 -9.81 10.92 6.79
CA LYS A 28 -9.27 12.27 6.63
C LYS A 28 -7.78 12.23 6.97
N PRO A 29 -6.88 12.56 6.02
CA PRO A 29 -5.45 12.51 6.29
C PRO A 29 -5.11 13.53 7.38
N VAL A 30 -4.33 13.08 8.37
CA VAL A 30 -3.80 13.97 9.41
C VAL A 30 -2.54 14.64 8.85
N PRO A 31 -2.44 15.98 8.85
CA PRO A 31 -1.30 16.67 8.29
C PRO A 31 -0.03 16.36 9.10
N ILE A 32 0.99 15.82 8.43
CA ILE A 32 2.29 15.52 9.04
C ILE A 32 3.25 16.67 8.69
N ASN A 33 3.83 17.32 9.71
CA ASN A 33 4.83 18.36 9.50
C ASN A 33 6.24 17.75 9.40
N PHE A 34 6.69 17.46 8.18
CA PHE A 34 8.00 16.86 7.95
C PHE A 34 9.19 17.79 8.21
N ASN A 35 8.97 19.10 8.31
CA ASN A 35 10.02 20.05 8.71
C ASN A 35 10.44 19.88 10.18
N ALA A 36 9.66 19.14 10.97
CA ALA A 36 10.00 18.79 12.34
C ALA A 36 10.98 17.60 12.46
N LEU A 37 11.29 16.90 11.36
CA LEU A 37 12.22 15.77 11.38
C LEU A 37 13.67 16.24 11.52
N ARG A 38 14.36 15.76 12.57
CA ARG A 38 15.76 16.10 12.87
C ARG A 38 16.74 15.75 11.74
N SER A 39 16.41 14.74 10.92
CA SER A 39 17.21 14.26 9.78
C SER A 39 16.74 14.77 8.42
N GLY A 40 15.78 15.72 8.39
CA GLY A 40 15.28 16.34 7.17
C GLY A 40 14.77 15.33 6.14
N LYS A 41 15.19 15.48 4.88
CA LYS A 41 14.75 14.65 3.74
C LYS A 41 15.07 13.16 3.90
N SER A 42 16.23 12.82 4.44
CA SER A 42 16.61 11.42 4.66
C SER A 42 15.69 10.75 5.69
N GLY A 43 15.30 11.48 6.74
CA GLY A 43 14.32 11.01 7.71
C GLY A 43 12.96 10.72 7.08
N MET A 44 12.51 11.60 6.18
CA MET A 44 11.26 11.44 5.47
C MET A 44 11.25 10.16 4.62
N ILE A 45 12.35 9.84 3.93
CA ILE A 45 12.47 8.61 3.13
C ILE A 45 12.33 7.37 4.04
N TRP A 46 13.04 7.33 5.16
CA TRP A 46 12.97 6.19 6.08
C TRP A 46 11.59 6.00 6.69
N VAL A 47 10.92 7.09 7.07
CA VAL A 47 9.54 7.04 7.59
C VAL A 47 8.56 6.55 6.52
N ALA A 48 8.70 7.04 5.28
CA ALA A 48 7.84 6.63 4.18
C ALA A 48 8.07 5.16 3.79
N LEU A 49 9.30 4.67 3.81
CA LEU A 49 9.62 3.27 3.52
C LEU A 49 9.27 2.31 4.66
N ALA A 50 9.12 2.80 5.90
CA ALA A 50 8.78 1.97 7.05
C ALA A 50 7.42 1.27 6.87
N GLY A 51 6.42 1.94 6.28
CA GLY A 51 5.11 1.36 6.00
C GLY A 51 5.18 0.16 5.05
N PRO A 52 5.62 0.35 3.79
CA PRO A 52 5.84 -0.74 2.84
C PRO A 52 6.79 -1.83 3.37
N GLY A 53 7.85 -1.45 4.07
CA GLY A 53 8.79 -2.38 4.69
C GLY A 53 8.14 -3.26 5.76
N ALA A 54 7.30 -2.69 6.62
CA ALA A 54 6.55 -3.45 7.64
C ALA A 54 5.55 -4.42 7.00
N ASN A 55 4.88 -4.02 5.92
CA ASN A 55 4.00 -4.92 5.17
C ASN A 55 4.78 -6.09 4.56
N LEU A 56 5.93 -5.84 3.90
CA LEU A 56 6.76 -6.93 3.37
C LEU A 56 7.28 -7.85 4.47
N PHE A 57 7.68 -7.30 5.61
CA PHE A 57 8.07 -8.09 6.78
C PHE A 57 6.93 -8.98 7.28
N MET A 58 5.71 -8.43 7.40
CA MET A 58 4.52 -9.19 7.77
C MET A 58 4.19 -10.30 6.75
N ALA A 59 4.38 -10.06 5.45
CA ALA A 59 4.22 -11.10 4.44
C ALA A 59 5.20 -12.27 4.65
N VAL A 60 6.45 -11.98 5.02
CA VAL A 60 7.43 -13.01 5.39
C VAL A 60 7.00 -13.78 6.65
N CYS A 61 6.50 -13.09 7.69
CA CYS A 61 5.96 -13.76 8.87
C CYS A 61 4.80 -14.71 8.51
N TRP A 62 3.89 -14.28 7.62
CA TRP A 62 2.80 -15.14 7.13
C TRP A 62 3.30 -16.35 6.35
N LEU A 63 4.36 -16.21 5.55
CA LEU A 63 4.99 -17.35 4.87
C LEU A 63 5.50 -18.40 5.87
N LEU A 64 6.20 -17.96 6.92
CA LEU A 64 6.70 -18.88 7.95
C LEU A 64 5.56 -19.61 8.67
N ILE A 65 4.50 -18.88 9.01
CA ILE A 65 3.29 -19.47 9.61
C ILE A 65 2.65 -20.48 8.65
N MET A 66 2.57 -20.16 7.35
CA MET A 66 2.01 -21.04 6.34
C MET A 66 2.81 -22.34 6.19
N ILE A 67 4.14 -22.28 6.21
CA ILE A 67 5.01 -23.48 6.16
C ILE A 67 4.75 -24.39 7.37
N LEU A 68 4.68 -23.82 8.58
CA LEU A 68 4.36 -24.59 9.79
C LEU A 68 2.95 -25.20 9.70
N ALA A 69 1.98 -24.44 9.20
CA ALA A 69 0.61 -24.89 9.04
C ALA A 69 0.47 -26.07 8.06
N ILE A 70 1.24 -26.08 6.97
CA ILE A 70 1.29 -27.19 6.01
C ILE A 70 1.80 -28.46 6.70
N ASN A 71 2.92 -28.36 7.43
CA ASN A 71 3.50 -29.50 8.17
C ASN A 71 2.53 -30.08 9.22
N MET A 72 1.72 -29.22 9.84
CA MET A 72 0.71 -29.61 10.82
C MET A 72 -0.66 -29.96 10.22
N ASN A 73 -0.82 -29.86 8.89
CA ASN A 73 -2.09 -30.05 8.18
C ASN A 73 -3.26 -29.18 8.69
N ILE A 74 -2.98 -27.92 9.09
CA ILE A 74 -3.99 -26.98 9.60
C ILE A 74 -4.53 -26.11 8.46
N ALA A 75 -5.55 -26.61 7.74
CA ALA A 75 -6.08 -25.97 6.53
C ALA A 75 -6.43 -24.48 6.70
N VAL A 76 -7.08 -24.11 7.81
CA VAL A 76 -7.47 -22.71 8.07
C VAL A 76 -6.25 -21.79 8.12
N LEU A 77 -5.15 -22.23 8.73
CA LEU A 77 -3.95 -21.42 8.91
C LEU A 77 -3.14 -21.29 7.60
N ILE A 78 -3.21 -22.31 6.73
CA ILE A 78 -2.67 -22.25 5.36
C ILE A 78 -3.39 -21.16 4.56
N GLU A 79 -4.72 -21.13 4.62
CA GLU A 79 -5.54 -20.13 3.94
C GLU A 79 -5.30 -18.72 4.48
N MET A 80 -5.21 -18.57 5.81
CA MET A 80 -4.85 -17.30 6.44
C MET A 80 -3.46 -16.82 6.02
N GLY A 81 -2.47 -17.72 5.92
CA GLY A 81 -1.14 -17.42 5.41
C GLY A 81 -1.17 -16.91 3.98
N ARG A 82 -1.89 -17.61 3.08
CA ARG A 82 -2.01 -17.19 1.67
C ARG A 82 -2.63 -15.80 1.53
N ILE A 83 -3.75 -15.54 2.23
CA ILE A 83 -4.42 -14.23 2.21
C ILE A 83 -3.54 -13.16 2.88
N GLY A 84 -2.89 -13.50 3.99
CA GLY A 84 -2.01 -12.61 4.73
C GLY A 84 -0.82 -12.12 3.89
N ILE A 85 -0.17 -13.03 3.15
CA ILE A 85 0.88 -12.67 2.18
C ILE A 85 0.31 -11.74 1.11
N MET A 86 -0.81 -12.13 0.48
CA MET A 86 -1.43 -11.37 -0.60
C MET A 86 -1.78 -9.93 -0.19
N VAL A 87 -2.48 -9.75 0.93
CA VAL A 87 -2.90 -8.44 1.42
C VAL A 87 -1.69 -7.57 1.73
N ASN A 88 -0.68 -8.11 2.41
CA ASN A 88 0.52 -7.33 2.74
C ASN A 88 1.34 -6.95 1.49
N CYS A 89 1.45 -7.83 0.49
CA CYS A 89 2.07 -7.48 -0.79
C CYS A 89 1.31 -6.37 -1.50
N VAL A 90 -0.03 -6.46 -1.56
CA VAL A 90 -0.87 -5.41 -2.16
C VAL A 90 -0.66 -4.08 -1.43
N LEU A 91 -0.73 -4.07 -0.10
CA LEU A 91 -0.54 -2.85 0.69
C LEU A 91 0.85 -2.24 0.53
N ALA A 92 1.90 -3.09 0.47
CA ALA A 92 3.27 -2.63 0.25
C ALA A 92 3.42 -1.94 -1.10
N VAL A 93 2.97 -2.59 -2.18
CA VAL A 93 3.08 -2.05 -3.55
C VAL A 93 2.20 -0.81 -3.72
N PHE A 94 0.97 -0.85 -3.22
CA PHE A 94 0.05 0.28 -3.29
C PHE A 94 0.64 1.51 -2.58
N ASN A 95 1.17 1.35 -1.37
CA ASN A 95 1.80 2.46 -0.64
C ASN A 95 3.06 3.01 -1.31
N LEU A 96 3.69 2.28 -2.24
CA LEU A 96 4.84 2.76 -3.01
C LEU A 96 4.46 3.56 -4.26
N LEU A 97 3.18 3.67 -4.61
CA LEU A 97 2.76 4.50 -5.74
C LEU A 97 3.13 5.98 -5.50
N PRO A 98 3.65 6.69 -6.52
CA PRO A 98 4.09 8.07 -6.40
C PRO A 98 2.90 9.06 -6.49
N ILE A 99 1.84 8.81 -5.72
CA ILE A 99 0.59 9.58 -5.73
C ILE A 99 0.22 9.93 -4.29
N PRO A 100 0.15 11.22 -3.90
CA PRO A 100 -0.34 11.59 -2.59
C PRO A 100 -1.76 11.04 -2.35
N PRO A 101 -2.12 10.59 -1.15
CA PRO A 101 -1.38 10.68 0.12
C PRO A 101 -0.43 9.50 0.40
N LEU A 102 -0.15 8.64 -0.59
CA LEU A 102 0.61 7.40 -0.40
C LEU A 102 2.08 7.67 -0.08
N ASP A 103 2.72 6.74 0.62
CA ASP A 103 4.09 6.93 1.10
C ASP A 103 5.12 7.09 -0.02
N GLY A 104 4.91 6.45 -1.18
CA GLY A 104 5.76 6.60 -2.37
C GLY A 104 5.86 8.05 -2.84
N SER A 105 4.79 8.84 -2.70
CA SER A 105 4.84 10.27 -3.02
C SER A 105 5.80 11.05 -2.12
N ARG A 106 5.92 10.66 -0.84
CA ARG A 106 6.84 11.27 0.12
C ARG A 106 8.29 10.92 -0.19
N VAL A 107 8.55 9.69 -0.63
CA VAL A 107 9.87 9.28 -1.13
C VAL A 107 10.27 10.15 -2.31
N ILE A 108 9.39 10.32 -3.31
CA ILE A 108 9.65 11.18 -4.47
C ILE A 108 9.90 12.63 -4.04
N SER A 109 9.04 13.18 -3.18
CA SER A 109 9.18 14.55 -2.67
C SER A 109 10.52 14.78 -1.96
N ALA A 110 10.99 13.81 -1.17
CA ALA A 110 12.28 13.88 -0.49
C ALA A 110 13.47 13.84 -1.46
N LEU A 111 13.37 13.07 -2.55
CA LEU A 111 14.41 12.94 -3.58
C LEU A 111 14.50 14.18 -4.48
N LEU A 112 13.40 14.92 -4.66
CA LEU A 112 13.36 16.10 -5.52
C LEU A 112 14.10 17.32 -4.92
N PRO A 113 14.72 18.18 -5.75
CA PRO A 113 15.18 19.51 -5.34
C PRO A 113 14.07 20.33 -4.68
N ASN A 114 14.39 21.21 -3.72
CA ASN A 114 13.39 21.91 -2.89
C ASN A 114 12.28 22.62 -3.69
N ARG A 115 12.62 23.23 -4.84
CA ARG A 115 11.65 23.89 -5.71
C ARG A 115 10.66 22.91 -6.34
N LEU A 116 11.15 21.77 -6.82
CA LEU A 116 10.32 20.72 -7.42
C LEU A 116 9.53 19.97 -6.36
N ALA A 117 10.12 19.72 -5.19
CA ALA A 117 9.42 19.12 -4.06
C ALA A 117 8.23 19.99 -3.61
N TYR A 118 8.41 21.31 -3.53
CA TYR A 118 7.30 22.24 -3.23
C TYR A 118 6.19 22.14 -4.28
N GLN A 119 6.54 22.14 -5.58
CA GLN A 119 5.55 21.98 -6.65
C GLN A 119 4.82 20.63 -6.59
N TYR A 120 5.56 19.55 -6.35
CA TYR A 120 5.01 18.22 -6.23
C TYR A 120 4.07 18.08 -5.03
N ASN A 121 4.43 18.65 -3.88
CA ASN A 121 3.59 18.62 -2.67
C ASN A 121 2.28 19.40 -2.84
N GLN A 122 2.19 20.36 -3.76
CA GLN A 122 0.92 21.02 -4.08
C GLN A 122 -0.11 20.06 -4.69
N LEU A 123 0.31 18.90 -5.21
CA LEU A 123 -0.61 17.86 -5.69
C LEU A 123 -1.33 17.15 -4.54
N GLU A 124 -0.87 17.28 -3.29
CA GLU A 124 -1.45 16.59 -2.12
C GLU A 124 -2.94 16.92 -1.94
N GLN A 125 -3.34 18.17 -2.21
CA GLN A 125 -4.75 18.60 -2.14
C GLN A 125 -5.66 17.87 -3.14
N TYR A 126 -5.10 17.43 -4.28
CA TYR A 126 -5.82 16.68 -5.32
C TYR A 126 -5.52 15.19 -5.29
N GLY A 127 -4.56 14.75 -4.48
CA GLY A 127 -3.99 13.41 -4.52
C GLY A 127 -5.04 12.32 -4.35
N LEU A 128 -5.99 12.54 -3.45
CA LEU A 128 -7.10 11.61 -3.23
C LEU A 128 -8.02 11.48 -4.45
N PHE A 129 -8.32 12.58 -5.15
CA PHE A 129 -9.11 12.53 -6.39
C PHE A 129 -8.34 11.86 -7.53
N ILE A 130 -7.03 12.12 -7.63
CA ILE A 130 -6.15 11.45 -8.60
C ILE A 130 -6.13 9.94 -8.34
N LEU A 131 -5.98 9.54 -7.09
CA LEU A 131 -5.98 8.13 -6.68
C LEU A 131 -7.32 7.46 -7.00
N LEU A 132 -8.44 8.09 -6.66
CA LEU A 132 -9.78 7.57 -6.96
C LEU A 132 -10.01 7.46 -8.47
N GLY A 133 -9.62 8.47 -9.26
CA GLY A 133 -9.71 8.43 -10.72
C GLY A 133 -8.87 7.30 -11.31
N LEU A 134 -7.65 7.11 -10.81
CA LEU A 134 -6.77 6.00 -11.21
C LEU A 134 -7.42 4.65 -10.91
N MET A 135 -7.99 4.48 -9.72
CA MET A 135 -8.67 3.24 -9.34
C MET A 135 -9.91 2.98 -10.19
N PHE A 136 -10.71 4.02 -10.45
CA PHE A 136 -11.94 3.93 -11.22
C PHE A 136 -11.72 3.50 -12.68
N ILE A 137 -10.65 3.99 -13.31
CA ILE A 137 -10.26 3.62 -14.69
C ILE A 137 -9.57 2.24 -14.74
N GLY A 138 -9.36 1.59 -13.59
CA GLY A 138 -8.71 0.28 -13.51
C GLY A 138 -7.19 0.33 -13.48
N GLY A 139 -6.60 1.51 -13.22
CA GLY A 139 -5.15 1.69 -13.11
C GLY A 139 -4.50 0.80 -12.04
N PHE A 140 -5.24 0.42 -11.00
CA PHE A 140 -4.79 -0.57 -10.01
C PHE A 140 -4.40 -1.90 -10.68
N ASN A 141 -5.20 -2.38 -11.63
CA ASN A 141 -4.94 -3.66 -12.31
C ASN A 141 -3.70 -3.61 -13.21
N TYR A 142 -3.37 -2.43 -13.74
CA TYR A 142 -2.22 -2.27 -14.64
C TYR A 142 -0.93 -1.86 -13.93
N LEU A 143 -1.02 -1.17 -12.79
CA LEU A 143 0.14 -0.65 -12.07
C LEU A 143 0.51 -1.47 -10.83
N VAL A 144 -0.49 -1.96 -10.08
CA VAL A 144 -0.26 -2.62 -8.79
C VAL A 144 -0.20 -4.13 -8.96
N LEU A 145 -1.20 -4.73 -9.62
CA LEU A 145 -1.30 -6.19 -9.72
C LEU A 145 -0.10 -6.87 -10.40
N PRO A 146 0.55 -6.32 -11.45
CA PRO A 146 1.71 -6.98 -12.05
C PRO A 146 2.89 -7.07 -11.08
N VAL A 147 3.14 -6.00 -10.31
CA VAL A 147 4.21 -5.97 -9.30
C VAL A 147 3.89 -6.91 -8.15
N VAL A 148 2.63 -6.93 -7.69
CA VAL A 148 2.16 -7.90 -6.68
C VAL A 148 2.32 -9.33 -7.19
N GLY A 149 1.97 -9.61 -8.45
CA GLY A 149 2.12 -10.95 -9.04
C GLY A 149 3.57 -11.42 -9.07
N ILE A 150 4.52 -10.52 -9.36
CA ILE A 150 5.96 -10.83 -9.26
C ILE A 150 6.33 -11.17 -7.82
N LEU A 151 5.92 -10.35 -6.83
CA LEU A 151 6.19 -10.65 -5.42
C LEU A 151 5.60 -11.99 -4.99
N LEU A 152 4.34 -12.27 -5.36
CA LEU A 152 3.69 -13.54 -5.05
C LEU A 152 4.40 -14.73 -5.68
N SER A 153 4.94 -14.57 -6.89
CA SER A 153 5.76 -15.60 -7.54
C SER A 153 7.02 -15.91 -6.72
N TRP A 154 7.66 -14.88 -6.15
CA TRP A 154 8.80 -15.07 -5.23
C TRP A 154 8.39 -15.78 -3.94
N PHE A 155 7.25 -15.42 -3.34
CA PHE A 155 6.74 -16.10 -2.14
C PHE A 155 6.38 -17.56 -2.43
N GLN A 156 5.78 -17.85 -3.59
CA GLN A 156 5.47 -19.21 -4.02
C GLN A 156 6.75 -20.03 -4.26
N PHE A 157 7.76 -19.44 -4.89
CA PHE A 157 9.07 -20.08 -5.05
C PHE A 157 9.72 -20.37 -3.70
N ALA A 158 9.71 -19.42 -2.77
CA ALA A 158 10.23 -19.61 -1.42
C ALA A 158 9.47 -20.70 -0.66
N LEU A 159 8.15 -20.77 -0.80
CA LEU A 159 7.32 -21.83 -0.21
C LEU A 159 7.73 -23.21 -0.73
N LEU A 160 7.93 -23.36 -2.04
CA LEU A 160 8.37 -24.62 -2.66
C LEU A 160 9.78 -25.05 -2.24
N LEU A 161 10.62 -24.10 -1.84
CA LEU A 161 12.01 -24.36 -1.45
C LEU A 161 12.15 -24.69 0.04
N LEU A 162 11.25 -24.17 0.88
CA LEU A 162 11.36 -24.23 2.35
C LEU A 162 10.29 -25.11 3.03
N GLY A 163 9.20 -25.44 2.35
CA GLY A 163 8.12 -26.30 2.85
C GLY A 163 8.15 -27.67 2.21
#